data_AF-A0A0J5T7P6-F1
#
_entry.id   AF-A0A0J5T7P6-F1
#
_cell.length_a   1.000
_cell.length_b   1.000
_cell.length_c   1.000
_cell.angle_alpha   90.00
_cell.angle_beta   90.00
_cell.angle_gamma   90.00
#
_symmetry.space_group_name_H-M   'P 1'
#
loop_
_entity.id
_entity.type
_entity.pdbx_description
1 polymer ?
#
loop_
_entity_poly.entity_id
_entity_poly.type
_entity_poly.pdbx_seq_one_letter_code
_entity_poly.pdbx_strand_id
1 'polypeptide(L)'
;MTRLNPQTTPRHQLRAEKAARNKEAALNAFIGKKAEIDEMLVRLASLSDEHFNSHPDDINWGHVDTLEHYASLLKRITDSAFSEGEHAE
;
A
#
# COMPACT_ATOMS: atom_id res chain seq x y z
N MET A 1 -39.25 37.67 17.16
CA MET A 1 -38.21 37.52 16.11
C MET A 1 -37.71 36.08 16.12
N THR A 2 -38.42 35.20 15.41
CA THR A 2 -38.03 33.79 15.29
C THR A 2 -36.83 33.75 14.34
N ARG A 3 -35.62 33.54 14.88
CA ARG A 3 -34.46 33.25 14.03
C ARG A 3 -34.78 31.94 13.31
N LEU A 4 -35.06 32.03 12.01
CA LEU A 4 -35.07 30.85 11.14
C LEU A 4 -33.73 30.16 11.36
N ASN A 5 -33.75 28.97 11.97
CA ASN A 5 -32.59 28.10 11.94
C ASN A 5 -32.22 27.95 10.46
N PRO A 6 -30.95 28.18 10.07
CA PRO A 6 -30.48 27.86 8.74
C PRO A 6 -30.41 26.33 8.66
N GLN A 7 -31.58 25.72 8.56
CA GLN A 7 -31.80 24.30 8.37
C GLN A 7 -30.92 23.89 7.20
N THR A 8 -29.96 23.02 7.48
CA THR A 8 -29.25 22.18 6.52
C THR A 8 -30.19 21.84 5.37
N THR A 9 -30.00 22.48 4.23
CA THR A 9 -30.90 22.31 3.09
C THR A 9 -30.83 20.85 2.63
N PRO A 10 -31.89 20.22 2.10
CA PRO A 10 -31.85 18.82 1.65
C PRO A 10 -30.68 18.51 0.72
N ARG A 11 -30.24 19.48 -0.09
CA ARG A 11 -29.04 19.38 -0.93
C ARG A 11 -27.74 19.26 -0.15
N HIS A 12 -27.60 19.98 0.97
CA HIS A 12 -26.42 19.88 1.85
C HIS A 12 -26.36 18.52 2.55
N GLN A 13 -27.51 18.00 3.00
CA GLN A 13 -27.61 16.67 3.62
C GLN A 13 -27.21 15.57 2.62
N LEU A 14 -27.77 15.58 1.41
CA LEU A 14 -27.43 14.63 0.35
C LEU A 14 -25.94 14.67 -0.03
N ARG A 15 -25.32 15.86 -0.05
CA ARG A 15 -23.87 16.00 -0.30
C ARG A 15 -23.04 15.41 0.85
N ALA A 16 -23.42 15.66 2.09
CA ALA A 16 -22.75 15.11 3.26
C ALA A 16 -22.85 13.57 3.31
N GLU A 17 -24.03 13.01 3.05
CA GLU A 17 -24.22 11.56 2.95
C GLU A 17 -23.43 10.93 1.80
N LYS A 18 -23.34 11.61 0.66
CA LYS A 18 -22.51 11.14 -0.46
C LYS A 18 -21.02 11.16 -0.09
N ALA A 19 -20.56 12.23 0.57
CA ALA A 19 -19.18 12.32 1.04
C ALA A 19 -18.85 11.23 2.07
N ALA A 20 -19.77 10.95 3.01
CA ALA A 20 -19.62 9.87 3.98
C ALA A 20 -19.50 8.51 3.30
N ARG A 21 -20.41 8.19 2.36
CA ARG A 21 -20.36 6.95 1.58
C ARG A 21 -19.08 6.81 0.75
N ASN A 22 -18.63 7.90 0.13
CA ASN A 22 -17.38 7.89 -0.63
C ASN A 22 -16.17 7.65 0.28
N LYS A 23 -16.15 8.24 1.48
CA LYS A 23 -15.08 8.02 2.46
C LYS A 23 -15.05 6.57 2.94
N GLU A 24 -16.22 6.00 3.22
CA GLU A 24 -16.34 4.59 3.60
C GLU A 24 -15.87 3.66 2.48
N ALA A 25 -16.27 3.92 1.23
CA ALA A 25 -15.80 3.16 0.07
C ALA A 25 -14.27 3.25 -0.10
N ALA A 26 -13.69 4.44 0.05
CA ALA A 26 -12.24 4.63 -0.01
C ALA A 26 -11.51 3.90 1.13
N LEU A 27 -12.06 3.92 2.35
CA LEU A 27 -11.48 3.20 3.48
C LEU A 27 -11.50 1.68 3.25
N ASN A 28 -12.62 1.14 2.78
CA ASN A 28 -12.74 -0.28 2.47
C ASN A 28 -11.77 -0.70 1.36
N ALA A 29 -11.65 0.12 0.30
CA ALA A 29 -10.68 -0.11 -0.77
C ALA A 29 -9.23 -0.06 -0.26
N PHE A 30 -8.92 0.89 0.61
CA PHE A 30 -7.60 1.01 1.23
C PHE A 30 -7.25 -0.21 2.09
N ILE A 31 -8.17 -0.65 2.96
CA ILE A 31 -7.96 -1.84 3.80
C ILE A 31 -7.75 -3.08 2.92
N GLY A 32 -8.56 -3.25 1.88
CA GLY A 32 -8.39 -4.35 0.92
C GLY A 32 -7.01 -4.35 0.27
N LYS A 33 -6.58 -3.19 -0.24
CA LYS A 33 -5.25 -3.07 -0.87
C LYS A 33 -4.11 -3.25 0.12
N LYS A 34 -4.25 -2.77 1.35
CA LYS A 34 -3.26 -3.02 2.41
C LYS A 34 -3.15 -4.52 2.71
N ALA A 35 -4.28 -5.22 2.86
CA ALA A 35 -4.28 -6.65 3.14
C ALA A 35 -3.60 -7.45 2.00
N GLU A 36 -3.88 -7.11 0.74
CA GLU A 36 -3.19 -7.71 -0.41
C GLU A 36 -1.66 -7.52 -0.33
N ILE A 37 -1.20 -6.31 0.02
CA ILE A 37 0.24 -6.01 0.18
C ILE A 37 0.83 -6.78 1.37
N ASP A 38 0.15 -6.79 2.51
CA ASP A 38 0.60 -7.52 3.71
C ASP A 38 0.79 -9.01 3.40
N GLU A 39 -0.14 -9.64 2.67
CA GLU A 39 -0.01 -11.03 2.22
C GLU A 39 1.20 -11.25 1.30
N MET A 40 1.46 -10.33 0.37
CA MET A 40 2.63 -10.39 -0.50
C MET A 40 3.94 -10.26 0.29
N LEU A 41 3.99 -9.38 1.29
CA LEU A 41 5.16 -9.20 2.15
C LEU A 41 5.44 -10.45 2.99
N VAL A 42 4.40 -11.08 3.55
CA VAL A 42 4.54 -12.35 4.27
C VAL A 42 5.12 -13.44 3.37
N ARG A 43 4.62 -13.56 2.13
CA ARG A 43 5.14 -14.54 1.16
C ARG A 43 6.60 -14.30 0.81
N LEU A 44 7.02 -13.04 0.63
CA LEU A 44 8.41 -12.69 0.37
C LEU A 44 9.32 -12.99 1.57
N ALA A 45 8.85 -12.72 2.79
CA ALA A 45 9.58 -13.05 4.00
C ALA A 45 9.78 -14.56 4.12
N SER A 46 8.73 -15.37 3.94
CA SER A 46 8.85 -16.83 3.96
C SER A 46 9.78 -17.35 2.86
N LEU A 47 9.73 -16.78 1.66
CA LEU A 47 10.65 -17.13 0.58
C LEU A 47 12.11 -16.81 0.94
N SER A 48 12.35 -15.68 1.62
CA SER A 48 13.68 -15.32 2.13
C SER A 48 14.16 -16.30 3.21
N ASP A 49 13.28 -16.70 4.12
CA ASP A 49 13.58 -17.71 5.16
C ASP A 49 13.94 -19.07 4.54
N GLU A 50 13.32 -19.41 3.41
CA GLU A 50 13.62 -20.60 2.60
C GLU A 50 14.81 -20.38 1.63
N HIS A 51 15.67 -19.39 1.88
CA HIS A 51 16.84 -19.06 1.06
C HIS A 51 16.52 -18.86 -0.44
N PHE A 52 15.35 -18.26 -0.73
CA PHE A 52 14.81 -18.12 -2.08
C PHE A 52 14.75 -19.45 -2.84
N ASN A 53 14.46 -20.55 -2.14
CA ASN A 53 14.45 -21.91 -2.68
C ASN A 53 15.75 -22.33 -3.37
N SER A 54 16.89 -21.76 -2.95
CA SER A 54 18.21 -22.07 -3.52
C SER A 54 19.02 -22.96 -2.57
N HIS A 55 19.58 -24.05 -3.09
CA HIS A 55 20.53 -24.88 -2.34
C HIS A 55 21.94 -24.32 -2.49
N PRO A 56 22.77 -24.25 -1.43
CA PRO A 56 24.11 -23.67 -1.48
C PRO A 56 25.01 -24.19 -2.62
N ASP A 57 24.91 -25.49 -2.93
CA ASP A 57 25.71 -26.15 -3.97
C ASP A 57 25.30 -25.77 -5.41
N ASP A 58 24.08 -25.25 -5.60
CA ASP A 58 23.54 -24.86 -6.90
C ASP A 58 23.71 -23.36 -7.20
N ILE A 59 24.15 -22.57 -6.19
CA ILE A 59 24.28 -21.12 -6.29
C ILE A 59 25.33 -20.75 -7.35
N ASN A 60 24.94 -19.81 -8.22
CA ASN A 60 25.80 -19.22 -9.23
C ASN A 60 25.41 -17.74 -9.46
N TRP A 61 26.17 -17.06 -10.31
CA TRP A 61 25.96 -15.63 -10.60
C TRP A 61 24.55 -15.29 -11.10
N GLY A 62 23.87 -16.18 -11.81
CA GLY A 62 22.48 -15.95 -12.23
C GLY A 62 21.49 -15.86 -11.06
N HIS A 63 21.77 -16.55 -9.96
CA HIS A 63 20.99 -16.41 -8.72
C HIS A 63 21.25 -15.04 -8.07
N VAL A 64 22.50 -14.58 -8.09
CA VAL A 64 22.87 -13.25 -7.58
C VAL A 64 22.17 -12.16 -8.38
N ASP A 65 22.20 -12.22 -9.71
CA ASP A 65 21.51 -11.26 -10.59
C ASP A 65 20.00 -11.21 -10.32
N THR A 66 19.39 -12.37 -10.05
CA THR A 66 17.96 -12.47 -9.71
C THR A 66 17.66 -11.77 -8.38
N LEU A 67 18.50 -11.97 -7.35
CA LEU A 67 18.33 -11.31 -6.05
C LEU A 67 18.61 -9.81 -6.12
N GLU A 68 19.59 -9.39 -6.93
CA GLU A 68 19.84 -7.97 -7.19
C GLU A 68 18.60 -7.31 -7.81
N HIS A 69 17.96 -7.97 -8.77
CA HIS A 69 16.72 -7.47 -9.35
C HIS A 69 15.61 -7.31 -8.30
N TYR A 70 15.38 -8.31 -7.45
CA TYR A 70 14.38 -8.21 -6.38
C TYR A 70 14.70 -7.11 -5.37
N ALA A 71 15.95 -6.99 -4.95
CA ALA A 71 16.41 -5.93 -4.06
C ALA A 71 16.16 -4.53 -4.67
N SER A 72 16.41 -4.36 -5.97
CA SER A 72 16.17 -3.08 -6.67
C SER A 72 14.69 -2.66 -6.65
N LEU A 73 13.77 -3.62 -6.81
CA LEU A 73 12.33 -3.37 -6.79
C LEU A 73 11.86 -3.00 -5.38
N LEU A 74 12.31 -3.75 -4.37
CA LEU A 74 11.99 -3.46 -2.97
C LEU A 74 12.52 -2.09 -2.56
N LYS A 75 13.77 -1.77 -2.94
CA LYS A 75 14.39 -0.48 -2.67
C LYS A 75 13.58 0.68 -3.26
N ARG A 76 13.14 0.59 -4.51
CA ARG A 76 12.31 1.63 -5.14
C ARG A 76 11.00 1.85 -4.38
N ILE A 77 10.36 0.78 -3.90
CA ILE A 77 9.14 0.87 -3.10
C ILE A 77 9.41 1.53 -1.76
N THR A 78 10.47 1.14 -1.05
CA THR A 78 10.83 1.72 0.25
C THR A 78 11.24 3.18 0.12
N ASP A 79 12.08 3.51 -0.86
CA ASP A 79 12.53 4.88 -1.11
C ASP A 79 11.33 5.80 -1.34
N SER A 80 10.35 5.36 -2.14
CA SER A 80 9.11 6.12 -2.38
C SER A 80 8.23 6.23 -1.13
N ALA A 81 8.16 5.19 -0.31
CA ALA A 81 7.32 5.16 0.90
C ALA A 81 7.87 6.01 2.05
N PHE A 82 9.19 6.18 2.13
CA PHE A 82 9.88 6.88 3.21
C PHE A 82 10.52 8.21 2.80
N SER A 83 10.34 8.65 1.55
CA SER A 83 10.98 9.85 1.00
C SER A 83 12.50 9.78 1.11
N GLU A 84 13.07 8.64 0.71
CA GLU A 84 14.50 8.37 0.71
C GLU A 84 15.04 8.28 -0.73
N GLY A 85 16.36 8.27 -0.89
CA GLY A 85 17.00 8.10 -2.20
C GLY A 85 16.64 9.22 -3.19
N GLU A 86 16.09 8.86 -4.35
CA GLU A 86 15.66 9.83 -5.38
C GLU A 86 14.42 10.66 -4.97
N HIS A 87 13.75 10.26 -3.88
CA HIS A 87 12.56 10.92 -3.35
C HIS A 87 12.83 11.74 -2.08
N ALA A 88 14.10 11.89 -1.69
CA ALA A 88 14.48 12.79 -0.61
C ALA A 88 14.42 14.25 -1.09
N GLU A 89 13.75 15.11 -0.33
CA GLU A 89 13.74 16.58 -0.50
C GLU A 89 14.92 17.25 0.23
#